data_AF-A0A8J2NRK5-F1
#
_entry.id   AF-A0A8J2NRK5-F1
#
_cell.length_a   1.000
_cell.length_b   1.000
_cell.length_c   1.000
_cell.angle_alpha   90.00
_cell.angle_beta   90.00
_cell.angle_gamma   90.00
#
_symmetry.space_group_name_H-M   'P 1'
#
loop_
_entity.id
_entity.type
_entity.pdbx_description
1 polymer ?
#
loop_
_entity_poly.entity_id
_entity_poly.type
_entity_poly.pdbx_seq_one_letter_code
_entity_poly.pdbx_strand_id
1 'polypeptide(L)'
;TFEAPPVEIIGCYSNDAKRKYIDGAENLKYVELFEEPQTVRYDLNKKINWRAFEKYEKEFIPNRKEENSRLVHFLKWINLHQEDFEGSRPNFVMLRGMMEKIFTTPYRCKLNEDWRVGAIRKNGTIYLRKILRTEQLQPKSNRFMMRASAWGHNFEKFILSDDPNEKPNPNKKEMPGAECHIVLKTEVEGHSIVYSAELDGVCAKDGFDLLEMNPKENVEMLSNCHLVEVKTCAKSMQNKLGHRGFRRDKSRKWWVQAVLGGISNIIIGYRDNDSGLVTQIENMPLNELYEKYGSV
;
A
#
# COMPACT_ATOMS: atom_id res chain seq x y z
N THR A 1 -26.04 -0.72 1.35
CA THR A 1 -24.80 -0.37 0.63
C THR A 1 -23.81 0.09 1.67
N PHE A 2 -22.62 -0.51 1.74
CA PHE A 2 -21.58 -0.02 2.65
C PHE A 2 -20.92 1.17 1.95
N GLU A 3 -21.19 2.38 2.41
CA GLU A 3 -20.42 3.55 2.00
C GLU A 3 -19.17 3.60 2.87
N ALA A 4 -18.02 3.65 2.22
CA ALA A 4 -16.78 3.84 2.93
C ALA A 4 -16.78 5.23 3.59
N PRO A 5 -16.24 5.37 4.81
CA PRO A 5 -16.12 6.69 5.41
C PRO A 5 -15.23 7.57 4.52
N PRO A 6 -15.58 8.86 4.34
CA PRO A 6 -14.77 9.77 3.54
C PRO A 6 -13.37 9.87 4.15
N VAL A 7 -12.36 9.93 3.29
CA VAL A 7 -10.96 10.05 3.68
C VAL A 7 -10.40 11.36 3.14
N GLU A 8 -9.71 12.09 4.00
CA GLU A 8 -9.05 13.35 3.71
C GLU A 8 -7.53 13.14 3.79
N ILE A 9 -6.78 13.61 2.79
CA ILE A 9 -5.31 13.59 2.83
C ILE A 9 -4.87 14.85 3.56
N ILE A 10 -4.20 14.69 4.70
CA ILE A 10 -3.74 15.80 5.54
C ILE A 10 -2.21 15.95 5.54
N GLY A 11 -1.50 15.11 4.78
CA GLY A 11 -0.05 15.22 4.64
C GLY A 11 0.60 13.95 4.11
N CYS A 12 1.93 13.94 4.09
CA CYS A 12 2.73 12.80 3.65
C CYS A 12 4.14 12.81 4.25
N TYR A 13 4.80 11.65 4.22
CA TYR A 13 6.21 11.49 4.53
C TYR A 13 6.82 10.33 3.75
N SER A 14 8.13 10.35 3.59
CA SER A 14 8.89 9.34 2.88
C SER A 14 9.91 8.66 3.80
N ASN A 15 10.29 7.44 3.47
CA ASN A 15 11.43 6.75 4.07
C ASN A 15 12.37 6.30 2.98
N ASP A 16 13.65 6.66 3.06
CA ASP A 16 14.64 6.17 2.08
C ASP A 16 14.90 4.66 2.25
N ALA A 17 15.68 4.09 1.33
CA ALA A 17 16.07 2.67 1.38
C ALA A 17 16.88 2.27 2.63
N LYS A 18 17.39 3.24 3.40
CA LYS A 18 18.07 3.03 4.69
C LYS A 18 17.14 3.29 5.88
N ARG A 19 15.83 3.46 5.64
CA ARG A 19 14.79 3.76 6.64
C ARG A 19 14.96 5.12 7.34
N LYS A 20 15.66 6.07 6.71
CA LYS A 20 15.71 7.44 7.21
C LYS A 20 14.40 8.15 6.84
N TYR A 21 13.78 8.74 7.86
CA TYR A 21 12.60 9.60 7.70
C TYR A 21 12.92 10.86 6.89
N ILE A 22 12.04 11.20 5.96
CA ILE A 22 12.02 12.42 5.16
C ILE A 22 10.61 13.00 5.27
N ASP A 23 10.51 14.27 5.63
CA ASP A 23 9.21 14.97 5.65
C ASP A 23 8.84 15.36 4.21
N GLY A 24 7.66 14.96 3.73
CA GLY A 24 7.25 15.15 2.34
C GLY A 24 7.32 13.90 1.44
N ALA A 25 6.99 14.11 0.17
CA ALA A 25 6.70 13.02 -0.79
C ALA A 25 7.91 12.65 -1.68
N GLU A 26 9.15 12.79 -1.20
CA GLU A 26 10.38 12.55 -1.98
C GLU A 26 10.36 11.23 -2.77
N ASN A 27 9.87 10.15 -2.15
CA ASN A 27 9.81 8.81 -2.74
C ASN A 27 8.50 8.52 -3.47
N LEU A 28 7.64 9.52 -3.69
CA LEU A 28 6.44 9.37 -4.50
C LEU A 28 6.81 8.94 -5.91
N LYS A 29 6.03 8.01 -6.45
CA LYS A 29 6.19 7.49 -7.80
C LYS A 29 5.00 7.87 -8.67
N TYR A 30 5.22 7.88 -9.97
CA TYR A 30 4.21 8.23 -10.95
C TYR A 30 3.87 7.03 -11.84
N VAL A 31 2.67 7.05 -12.39
CA VAL A 31 2.19 6.01 -13.29
C VAL A 31 1.28 6.59 -14.36
N GLU A 32 1.34 6.01 -15.56
CA GLU A 32 0.41 6.26 -16.64
C GLU A 32 -0.73 5.24 -16.56
N LEU A 33 -1.96 5.73 -16.43
CA LEU A 33 -3.14 4.87 -16.47
C LEU A 33 -3.50 4.53 -17.92
N PHE A 34 -4.05 3.34 -18.11
CA PHE A 34 -4.50 2.81 -19.39
C PHE A 34 -5.90 2.25 -19.22
N GLU A 35 -6.74 2.36 -20.26
CA GLU A 35 -8.13 1.90 -20.22
C GLU A 35 -8.22 0.39 -20.46
N GLU A 36 -7.62 -0.08 -21.55
CA GLU A 36 -7.70 -1.48 -21.96
C GLU A 36 -6.55 -2.33 -21.38
N PRO A 37 -6.80 -3.61 -21.03
CA PRO A 37 -5.75 -4.51 -20.58
C PRO A 37 -4.61 -4.62 -21.61
N GLN A 38 -3.37 -4.42 -21.17
CA GLN A 38 -2.21 -4.44 -22.04
C GLN A 38 -1.50 -5.81 -22.01
N THR A 39 -1.10 -6.29 -23.19
CA THR A 39 -0.21 -7.46 -23.32
C THR A 39 1.23 -7.02 -23.14
N VAL A 40 1.93 -7.66 -22.19
CA VAL A 40 3.31 -7.30 -21.82
C VAL A 40 4.19 -8.54 -21.72
N ARG A 41 5.49 -8.35 -21.52
CA ARG A 41 6.43 -9.44 -21.20
C ARG A 41 7.41 -9.00 -20.13
N TYR A 42 6.89 -8.82 -18.91
CA TYR A 42 7.72 -8.44 -17.76
C TYR A 42 8.21 -9.69 -17.04
N ASP A 43 9.54 -9.83 -16.96
CA ASP A 43 10.17 -10.91 -16.22
C ASP A 43 10.51 -10.41 -14.83
N LEU A 44 9.69 -10.80 -13.86
CA LEU A 44 9.84 -10.36 -12.49
C LEU A 44 11.10 -10.92 -11.83
N ASN A 45 11.78 -11.92 -12.40
CA ASN A 45 13.06 -12.42 -11.88
C ASN A 45 14.27 -11.60 -12.37
N LYS A 46 14.09 -10.73 -13.38
CA LYS A 46 15.20 -9.93 -13.91
C LYS A 46 15.77 -9.04 -12.82
N LYS A 47 17.09 -9.13 -12.66
CA LYS A 47 17.91 -8.25 -11.81
C LYS A 47 17.43 -8.14 -10.35
N ILE A 48 16.73 -9.17 -9.84
CA ILE A 48 16.50 -9.25 -8.40
C ILE A 48 17.85 -9.52 -7.71
N ASN A 49 18.26 -8.59 -6.86
CA ASN A 49 19.35 -8.84 -5.94
C ASN A 49 18.81 -9.64 -4.73
N TRP A 50 18.77 -10.96 -4.86
CA TRP A 50 18.23 -11.85 -3.82
C TRP A 50 18.91 -11.66 -2.48
N ARG A 51 20.23 -11.40 -2.44
CA ARG A 51 20.94 -11.14 -1.18
C ARG A 51 20.47 -9.86 -0.51
N ALA A 52 20.31 -8.78 -1.27
CA ALA A 52 19.80 -7.51 -0.74
C ALA A 52 18.33 -7.64 -0.31
N PHE A 53 17.51 -8.37 -1.08
CA PHE A 53 16.11 -8.61 -0.76
C PHE A 53 15.94 -9.48 0.49
N GLU A 54 16.72 -10.55 0.64
CA GLU A 54 16.72 -11.38 1.84
C GLU A 54 17.20 -10.61 3.06
N LYS A 55 18.20 -9.74 2.91
CA LYS A 55 18.64 -8.84 3.98
C LYS A 55 17.52 -7.88 4.37
N TYR A 56 16.88 -7.25 3.39
CA TYR A 56 15.72 -6.38 3.60
C TYR A 56 14.59 -7.12 4.32
N GLU A 57 14.16 -8.29 3.84
CA GLU A 57 13.10 -9.10 4.47
C GLU A 57 13.47 -9.53 5.89
N LYS A 58 14.73 -9.91 6.15
CA LYS A 58 15.20 -10.27 7.51
C LYS A 58 15.25 -9.06 8.45
N GLU A 59 15.51 -7.87 7.94
CA GLU A 59 15.46 -6.63 8.70
C GLU A 59 14.02 -6.12 8.88
N PHE A 60 13.14 -6.41 7.92
CA PHE A 60 11.72 -6.03 7.89
C PHE A 60 10.84 -6.96 8.74
N ILE A 61 11.15 -8.26 8.77
CA ILE A 61 10.61 -9.24 9.73
C ILE A 61 11.23 -8.89 11.09
N PRO A 62 10.43 -8.75 12.16
CA PRO A 62 10.56 -7.60 13.05
C PRO A 62 11.89 -7.60 13.79
N ASN A 63 12.84 -6.83 13.28
CA ASN A 63 13.93 -6.37 14.11
C ASN A 63 13.37 -5.37 15.11
N ARG A 64 13.02 -5.92 16.28
CA ARG A 64 13.28 -5.53 17.68
C ARG A 64 13.79 -4.11 18.04
N LYS A 65 14.22 -3.27 17.11
CA LYS A 65 14.62 -1.87 17.38
C LYS A 65 13.41 -0.97 17.14
N GLU A 66 12.89 -0.40 18.23
CA GLU A 66 11.71 0.47 18.23
C GLU A 66 11.82 1.61 17.20
N GLU A 67 13.03 2.15 17.02
CA GLU A 67 13.38 3.26 16.13
C GLU A 67 13.05 3.06 14.64
N ASN A 68 12.96 1.82 14.15
CA ASN A 68 12.71 1.51 12.74
C ASN A 68 11.25 1.12 12.42
N SER A 69 10.37 1.15 13.41
CA SER A 69 8.96 0.80 13.21
C SER A 69 8.26 1.82 12.32
N ARG A 70 7.46 1.37 11.35
CA ARG A 70 6.57 2.25 10.55
C ARG A 70 5.70 3.16 11.43
N LEU A 71 5.30 2.69 12.62
CA LEU A 71 4.55 3.52 13.57
C LEU A 71 5.41 4.65 14.16
N VAL A 72 6.70 4.44 14.40
CA VAL A 72 7.60 5.49 14.92
C VAL A 72 7.77 6.60 13.89
N HIS A 73 7.90 6.27 12.61
CA HIS A 73 7.98 7.28 11.54
C HIS A 73 6.68 8.08 11.44
N PHE A 74 5.54 7.41 11.56
CA PHE A 74 4.24 8.09 11.58
C PHE A 74 4.08 8.98 12.81
N LEU A 75 4.47 8.51 14.00
CA LEU A 75 4.46 9.33 15.22
C LEU A 75 5.42 10.51 15.12
N LYS A 76 6.55 10.36 14.41
CA LYS A 76 7.48 11.44 14.10
C LYS A 76 6.82 12.50 13.22
N TRP A 77 6.08 12.10 12.18
CA TRP A 77 5.29 13.03 11.38
C TRP A 77 4.27 13.77 12.26
N ILE A 78 3.46 13.06 13.06
CA ILE A 78 2.50 13.72 13.99
C ILE A 78 3.20 14.70 14.93
N ASN A 79 4.43 14.39 15.37
CA ASN A 79 5.20 15.26 16.25
C ASN A 79 5.76 16.52 15.55
N LEU A 80 6.04 16.46 14.25
CA LEU A 80 6.46 17.62 13.47
C LEU A 80 5.28 18.50 13.09
N HIS A 81 4.11 17.90 12.87
CA HIS A 81 2.88 18.55 12.43
C HIS A 81 1.88 18.74 13.59
N GLN A 82 2.36 18.97 14.82
CA GLN A 82 1.47 19.07 16.00
C GLN A 82 0.54 20.27 15.95
N GLU A 83 1.00 21.37 15.33
CA GLU A 83 0.27 22.63 15.21
C GLU A 83 -1.05 22.43 14.43
N ASP A 84 -1.05 21.53 13.43
CA ASP A 84 -2.23 21.16 12.65
C ASP A 84 -3.32 20.44 13.48
N PHE A 85 -2.95 19.93 14.65
CA PHE A 85 -3.85 19.25 15.59
C PHE A 85 -4.22 20.12 16.80
N GLU A 86 -3.81 21.39 16.83
CA GLU A 86 -4.22 22.31 17.88
C GLU A 86 -5.73 22.57 17.82
N GLY A 87 -6.40 22.40 18.97
CA GLY A 87 -7.86 22.55 19.08
C GLY A 87 -8.70 21.33 18.69
N SER A 88 -8.17 20.38 17.90
CA SER A 88 -8.92 19.16 17.50
C SER A 88 -8.02 17.93 17.40
N ARG A 89 -7.75 17.30 18.55
CA ARG A 89 -6.94 16.07 18.60
C ARG A 89 -7.73 14.86 18.09
N PRO A 90 -7.09 13.95 17.34
CA PRO A 90 -7.75 12.74 16.89
C PRO A 90 -8.09 11.83 18.08
N ASN A 91 -9.22 11.13 18.00
CA ASN A 91 -9.57 10.12 19.00
C ASN A 91 -8.67 8.88 18.86
N PHE A 92 -8.38 8.47 17.63
CA PHE A 92 -7.56 7.29 17.34
C PHE A 92 -6.40 7.60 16.39
N VAL A 93 -5.23 7.01 16.67
CA VAL A 93 -4.07 7.04 15.79
C VAL A 93 -3.56 5.61 15.54
N MET A 94 -3.42 5.21 14.28
CA MET A 94 -2.95 3.87 13.91
C MET A 94 -2.34 3.82 12.51
N LEU A 95 -1.76 2.68 12.11
CA LEU A 95 -1.41 2.46 10.70
C LEU A 95 -2.62 1.89 9.93
N ARG A 96 -2.75 2.19 8.63
CA ARG A 96 -3.81 1.65 7.75
C ARG A 96 -3.98 0.14 7.85
N GLY A 97 -2.87 -0.59 7.97
CA GLY A 97 -2.88 -2.04 8.12
C GLY A 97 -3.57 -2.54 9.40
N MET A 98 -3.66 -1.74 10.46
CA MET A 98 -4.44 -2.04 11.67
C MET A 98 -5.94 -1.87 11.39
N MET A 99 -6.31 -0.78 10.73
CA MET A 99 -7.70 -0.51 10.32
C MET A 99 -8.22 -1.58 9.35
N GLU A 100 -7.40 -2.05 8.40
CA GLU A 100 -7.69 -3.20 7.54
C GLU A 100 -8.07 -4.44 8.36
N LYS A 101 -7.36 -4.73 9.46
CA LYS A 101 -7.68 -5.90 10.32
C LYS A 101 -9.05 -5.75 10.95
N ILE A 102 -9.39 -4.57 11.46
CA ILE A 102 -10.69 -4.30 12.05
C ILE A 102 -11.80 -4.49 10.99
N PHE A 103 -11.69 -3.82 9.85
CA PHE A 103 -12.70 -3.86 8.77
C PHE A 103 -12.90 -5.25 8.16
N THR A 104 -11.83 -6.04 8.07
CA THR A 104 -11.92 -7.41 7.53
C THR A 104 -12.36 -8.45 8.55
N THR A 105 -12.40 -8.13 9.85
CA THR A 105 -12.68 -9.12 10.92
C THR A 105 -14.01 -9.86 10.75
N PRO A 106 -15.15 -9.20 10.45
CA PRO A 106 -16.43 -9.91 10.25
C PRO A 106 -16.41 -10.94 9.12
N TYR A 107 -15.45 -10.82 8.22
CA TYR A 107 -15.33 -11.62 6.99
C TYR A 107 -14.21 -12.65 7.04
N ARG A 108 -13.47 -12.75 8.16
CA ARG A 108 -12.38 -13.72 8.30
C ARG A 108 -12.95 -15.10 8.53
N CYS A 109 -12.98 -15.93 7.49
CA CYS A 109 -13.47 -17.31 7.58
C CYS A 109 -12.40 -18.34 8.00
N LYS A 110 -11.16 -17.93 8.29
CA LYS A 110 -10.05 -18.83 8.64
C LYS A 110 -9.58 -18.64 10.08
N LEU A 111 -9.62 -19.71 10.86
CA LEU A 111 -9.22 -19.78 12.28
C LEU A 111 -7.74 -19.40 12.56
N ASN A 112 -6.88 -19.35 11.54
CA ASN A 112 -5.45 -19.02 11.69
C ASN A 112 -5.12 -17.55 11.35
N GLU A 113 -6.13 -16.68 11.25
CA GLU A 113 -5.99 -15.25 10.91
C GLU A 113 -6.26 -14.30 12.08
N ASP A 114 -6.16 -14.80 13.32
CA ASP A 114 -6.23 -13.99 14.52
C ASP A 114 -5.21 -12.85 14.52
N TRP A 115 -5.58 -11.75 15.17
CA TRP A 115 -4.69 -10.61 15.38
C TRP A 115 -4.79 -10.12 16.83
N ARG A 116 -3.73 -9.44 17.28
CA ARG A 116 -3.68 -8.77 18.58
C ARG A 116 -3.41 -7.30 18.35
N VAL A 117 -3.99 -6.45 19.19
CA VAL A 117 -3.78 -5.01 19.18
C VAL A 117 -3.26 -4.57 20.54
N GLY A 118 -2.22 -3.76 20.53
CA GLY A 118 -1.81 -2.97 21.69
C GLY A 118 -2.46 -1.60 21.58
N ALA A 119 -3.01 -1.12 22.68
CA ALA A 119 -3.63 0.19 22.78
C ALA A 119 -3.00 0.97 23.94
N ILE A 120 -2.66 2.23 23.70
CA ILE A 120 -2.19 3.15 24.74
C ILE A 120 -2.95 4.46 24.58
N ARG A 121 -3.45 5.02 25.69
CA ARG A 121 -4.04 6.36 25.70
C ARG A 121 -3.02 7.36 26.20
N LYS A 122 -2.81 8.44 25.45
CA LYS A 122 -1.94 9.56 25.84
C LYS A 122 -2.59 10.87 25.40
N ASN A 123 -2.72 11.81 26.33
CA ASN A 123 -3.30 13.15 26.08
C ASN A 123 -4.67 13.10 25.37
N GLY A 124 -5.54 12.17 25.77
CA GLY A 124 -6.88 11.99 25.19
C GLY A 124 -6.93 11.08 23.96
N THR A 125 -5.86 10.97 23.18
CA THR A 125 -5.75 10.13 21.96
C THR A 125 -5.40 8.67 22.28
N ILE A 126 -6.03 7.72 21.59
CA ILE A 126 -5.75 6.29 21.67
C ILE A 126 -4.89 5.85 20.49
N TYR A 127 -3.69 5.36 20.77
CA TYR A 127 -2.75 4.85 19.79
C TYR A 127 -2.88 3.33 19.69
N LEU A 128 -3.16 2.81 18.49
CA LEU A 128 -3.30 1.39 18.23
C LEU A 128 -2.15 0.86 17.39
N ARG A 129 -1.58 -0.27 17.83
CA ARG A 129 -0.51 -0.98 17.12
C ARG A 129 -0.85 -2.46 17.01
N LYS A 130 -0.71 -3.03 15.81
CA LYS A 130 -0.76 -4.49 15.64
C LYS A 130 0.39 -5.15 16.42
N ILE A 131 0.06 -6.08 17.30
CA ILE A 131 1.02 -6.95 17.97
C ILE A 131 1.18 -8.22 17.13
N LEU A 132 2.41 -8.50 16.69
CA LEU A 132 2.74 -9.69 15.94
C LEU A 132 2.89 -10.87 16.91
N ARG A 133 2.31 -12.02 16.57
CA ARG A 133 2.51 -13.26 17.33
C ARG A 133 3.88 -13.85 17.04
N THR A 134 4.46 -14.60 17.97
CA THR A 134 5.79 -15.20 17.85
C THR A 134 5.93 -16.07 16.59
N GLU A 135 4.86 -16.75 16.16
CA GLU A 135 4.84 -17.55 14.93
C GLU A 135 4.90 -16.69 13.66
N GLN A 136 4.38 -15.45 13.72
CA GLN A 136 4.47 -14.46 12.64
C GLN A 136 5.84 -13.75 12.61
N LEU A 137 6.61 -13.84 13.69
CA LEU A 137 7.99 -13.34 13.76
C LEU A 137 9.00 -14.33 13.16
N GLN A 138 8.60 -15.59 12.99
CA GLN A 138 9.46 -16.58 12.35
C GLN A 138 9.67 -16.17 10.88
N PRO A 139 10.92 -16.19 10.37
CA PRO A 139 11.15 -15.91 8.97
C PRO A 139 10.29 -16.85 8.14
N LYS A 140 9.60 -16.30 7.13
CA LYS A 140 8.75 -17.10 6.23
C LYS A 140 9.63 -18.17 5.58
N SER A 141 9.66 -19.38 6.17
CA SER A 141 10.38 -20.54 5.62
C SER A 141 9.84 -20.94 4.25
N ASN A 142 8.65 -20.42 3.89
CA ASN A 142 8.05 -20.57 2.60
C ASN A 142 8.76 -19.70 1.53
N ARG A 143 9.71 -20.32 0.82
CA ARG A 143 10.42 -19.75 -0.34
C ARG A 143 9.48 -19.11 -1.37
N PHE A 144 8.27 -19.65 -1.57
CA PHE A 144 7.30 -19.08 -2.50
C PHE A 144 6.79 -17.72 -2.02
N MET A 145 6.52 -17.55 -0.72
CA MET A 145 6.05 -16.27 -0.18
C MET A 145 7.12 -15.18 -0.28
N MET A 146 8.38 -15.54 -0.05
CA MET A 146 9.51 -14.62 -0.26
C MET A 146 9.65 -14.24 -1.73
N ARG A 147 9.55 -15.21 -2.64
CA ARG A 147 9.58 -14.97 -4.09
C ARG A 147 8.42 -14.09 -4.54
N ALA A 148 7.21 -14.33 -4.03
CA ALA A 148 6.03 -13.51 -4.30
C ALA A 148 6.18 -12.08 -3.79
N SER A 149 6.82 -11.86 -2.63
CA SER A 149 7.16 -10.53 -2.11
C SER A 149 8.13 -9.81 -3.04
N ALA A 150 9.23 -10.46 -3.42
CA ALA A 150 10.22 -9.91 -4.34
C ALA A 150 9.62 -9.56 -5.71
N TRP A 151 8.71 -10.41 -6.20
CA TRP A 151 7.98 -10.15 -7.44
C TRP A 151 7.06 -8.94 -7.38
N GLY A 152 6.44 -8.64 -6.22
CA GLY A 152 5.67 -7.40 -6.03
C GLY A 152 6.55 -6.18 -6.24
N HIS A 153 7.63 -6.08 -5.45
CA HIS A 153 8.59 -4.98 -5.54
C HIS A 153 9.25 -4.86 -6.92
N ASN A 154 9.50 -5.98 -7.62
CA ASN A 154 10.09 -5.90 -8.94
C ASN A 154 9.06 -5.50 -10.01
N PHE A 155 7.78 -5.81 -9.81
CA PHE A 155 6.71 -5.39 -10.72
C PHE A 155 6.49 -3.88 -10.68
N GLU A 156 6.59 -3.25 -9.50
CA GLU A 156 6.58 -1.79 -9.35
C GLU A 156 7.53 -1.11 -10.34
N LYS A 157 8.76 -1.61 -10.53
CA LYS A 157 9.74 -1.03 -11.47
C LYS A 157 9.38 -1.10 -12.94
N PHE A 158 8.44 -1.98 -13.31
CA PHE A 158 7.93 -2.06 -14.68
C PHE A 158 6.78 -1.08 -14.93
N ILE A 159 6.14 -0.59 -13.87
CA ILE A 159 4.90 0.19 -13.93
C ILE A 159 5.11 1.64 -13.48
N LEU A 160 5.99 1.86 -12.52
CA LEU A 160 6.17 3.13 -11.83
C LEU A 160 7.46 3.83 -12.27
N SER A 161 7.41 5.16 -12.32
CA SER A 161 8.55 6.05 -12.57
C SER A 161 8.83 6.97 -11.38
N ASP A 162 10.06 7.48 -11.27
CA ASP A 162 10.44 8.45 -10.24
C ASP A 162 10.05 9.89 -10.60
N ASP A 163 9.83 10.14 -11.88
CA ASP A 163 9.51 11.44 -12.48
C ASP A 163 8.33 11.26 -13.45
N PRO A 164 7.36 12.20 -13.48
CA PRO A 164 6.20 12.10 -14.35
C PRO A 164 6.55 12.11 -15.86
N ASN A 165 7.72 12.62 -16.26
CA ASN A 165 8.19 12.62 -17.66
C ASN A 165 8.94 11.36 -18.06
N GLU A 166 9.38 10.57 -17.09
CA GLU A 166 10.20 9.41 -17.36
C GLU A 166 9.35 8.14 -17.46
N LYS A 167 9.75 7.25 -18.37
CA LYS A 167 9.17 5.91 -18.43
C LYS A 167 9.71 5.04 -17.29
N PRO A 168 8.93 4.07 -16.79
CA PRO A 168 9.40 3.09 -15.82
C PRO A 168 10.70 2.42 -16.27
N ASN A 169 11.66 2.31 -15.35
CA ASN A 169 12.97 1.72 -15.64
C ASN A 169 13.16 0.39 -14.88
N PRO A 170 12.79 -0.76 -15.49
CA PRO A 170 12.93 -2.06 -14.85
C PRO A 170 14.39 -2.50 -14.64
N ASN A 171 15.33 -1.77 -15.24
CA ASN A 171 16.76 -2.03 -15.10
C ASN A 171 17.41 -1.25 -13.96
N LYS A 172 16.67 -0.33 -13.32
CA LYS A 172 17.18 0.50 -12.22
C LYS A 172 17.63 -0.39 -11.06
N LYS A 173 18.87 -0.18 -10.61
CA LYS A 173 19.40 -0.82 -9.41
C LYS A 173 18.87 -0.07 -8.19
N GLU A 174 17.63 -0.38 -7.81
CA GLU A 174 17.02 0.18 -6.61
C GLU A 174 17.09 -0.83 -5.47
N MET A 175 17.51 -0.37 -4.30
CA MET A 175 17.42 -1.16 -3.07
C MET A 175 15.96 -1.15 -2.59
N PRO A 176 15.39 -2.31 -2.23
CA PRO A 176 14.06 -2.35 -1.64
C PRO A 176 14.02 -1.55 -0.33
N GLY A 177 12.89 -0.90 -0.06
CA GLY A 177 12.62 -0.23 1.22
C GLY A 177 12.45 1.28 1.19
N ALA A 178 12.68 1.93 0.04
CA ALA A 178 12.21 3.28 -0.18
C ALA A 178 10.68 3.27 -0.29
N GLU A 179 9.99 4.07 0.52
CA GLU A 179 8.53 4.08 0.64
C GLU A 179 8.02 5.52 0.73
N CYS A 180 6.87 5.80 0.14
CA CYS A 180 6.09 7.03 0.34
C CYS A 180 4.82 6.68 1.13
N HIS A 181 4.48 7.49 2.13
CA HIS A 181 3.30 7.32 2.96
C HIS A 181 2.47 8.59 2.95
N ILE A 182 1.17 8.44 2.76
CA ILE A 182 0.20 9.52 2.96
C ILE A 182 -0.42 9.40 4.36
N VAL A 183 -0.76 10.56 4.93
CA VAL A 183 -1.48 10.66 6.20
C VAL A 183 -2.91 11.03 5.91
N LEU A 184 -3.81 10.18 6.39
CA LEU A 184 -5.23 10.25 6.14
C LEU A 184 -5.97 10.55 7.43
N LYS A 185 -7.01 11.36 7.31
CA LYS A 185 -7.98 11.64 8.36
C LYS A 185 -9.35 11.14 7.90
N THR A 186 -10.09 10.56 8.83
CA THR A 186 -11.47 10.13 8.61
C THR A 186 -12.26 10.22 9.90
N GLU A 187 -13.58 10.11 9.80
CA GLU A 187 -14.48 10.07 10.94
C GLU A 187 -15.42 8.87 10.80
N VAL A 188 -15.58 8.12 11.89
CA VAL A 188 -16.52 6.99 11.97
C VAL A 188 -17.36 7.17 13.23
N GLU A 189 -18.66 7.39 13.08
CA GLU A 189 -19.61 7.56 14.21
C GLU A 189 -19.15 8.61 15.24
N GLY A 190 -18.67 9.77 14.77
CA GLY A 190 -18.16 10.84 15.64
C GLY A 190 -16.77 10.58 16.24
N HIS A 191 -16.09 9.50 15.85
CA HIS A 191 -14.71 9.24 16.23
C HIS A 191 -13.77 9.63 15.10
N SER A 192 -12.94 10.65 15.35
CA SER A 192 -11.86 11.05 14.46
C SER A 192 -10.70 10.06 14.50
N ILE A 193 -10.25 9.63 13.33
CA ILE A 193 -9.17 8.66 13.15
C ILE A 193 -8.13 9.26 12.21
N VAL A 194 -6.88 9.29 12.65
CA VAL A 194 -5.73 9.71 11.85
C VAL A 194 -4.80 8.52 11.67
N TYR A 195 -4.45 8.21 10.42
CA TYR A 195 -3.68 7.02 10.12
C TYR A 195 -2.81 7.18 8.88
N SER A 196 -1.73 6.41 8.82
CA SER A 196 -0.79 6.43 7.70
C SER A 196 -0.97 5.22 6.79
N ALA A 197 -0.91 5.45 5.48
CA ALA A 197 -0.97 4.43 4.43
C ALA A 197 0.22 4.61 3.46
N GLU A 198 0.89 3.49 3.16
CA GLU A 198 1.85 3.42 2.05
C GLU A 198 1.12 3.61 0.73
N LEU A 199 1.69 4.42 -0.16
CA LEU A 199 1.18 4.76 -1.49
C LEU A 199 2.18 4.32 -2.55
N ASP A 200 1.73 3.48 -3.49
CA ASP A 200 2.62 2.93 -4.52
C ASP A 200 2.89 3.97 -5.62
N GLY A 201 1.86 4.66 -6.12
CA GLY A 201 2.06 5.73 -7.10
C GLY A 201 0.83 6.58 -7.37
N VAL A 202 0.99 7.59 -8.23
CA VAL A 202 -0.06 8.54 -8.60
C VAL A 202 -0.12 8.81 -10.10
N CYS A 203 -1.30 9.20 -10.58
CA CYS A 203 -1.54 9.71 -11.92
C CYS A 203 -2.38 10.99 -11.81
N ALA A 204 -2.17 12.00 -12.66
CA ALA A 204 -3.06 13.17 -12.69
C ALA A 204 -4.48 12.76 -13.07
N LYS A 205 -5.48 13.45 -12.50
CA LYS A 205 -6.86 13.39 -12.98
C LYS A 205 -7.00 14.19 -14.29
N ASP A 206 -8.07 13.92 -15.02
CA ASP A 206 -8.40 14.66 -16.25
C ASP A 206 -8.41 16.18 -16.01
N GLY A 207 -7.73 16.90 -16.90
CA GLY A 207 -7.61 18.36 -16.82
C GLY A 207 -6.49 18.89 -15.91
N PHE A 208 -5.69 18.01 -15.31
CA PHE A 208 -4.49 18.36 -14.56
C PHE A 208 -3.23 17.79 -15.23
N ASP A 209 -2.13 18.51 -15.11
CA ASP A 209 -0.81 18.07 -15.57
C ASP A 209 0.15 18.00 -14.38
N LEU A 210 0.80 16.85 -14.17
CA LEU A 210 1.78 16.65 -13.10
C LEU A 210 3.04 17.53 -13.29
N LEU A 211 3.26 18.05 -14.49
CA LEU A 211 4.34 19.00 -14.80
C LEU A 211 4.05 20.40 -14.30
N GLU A 212 2.78 20.77 -14.25
CA GLU A 212 2.33 22.05 -13.70
C GLU A 212 2.00 21.92 -12.20
N MET A 213 1.56 20.74 -11.79
CA MET A 213 1.21 20.39 -10.41
C MET A 213 2.03 19.21 -9.91
N ASN A 214 3.19 19.48 -9.31
CA ASN A 214 4.04 18.43 -8.77
C ASN A 214 3.67 18.09 -7.31
N PRO A 215 3.10 16.90 -7.00
CA PRO A 215 2.73 16.54 -5.64
C PRO A 215 3.92 16.32 -4.70
N LYS A 216 5.15 16.27 -5.23
CA LYS A 216 6.38 16.29 -4.41
C LYS A 216 6.67 17.66 -3.83
N GLU A 217 6.25 18.73 -4.50
CA GLU A 217 6.45 20.11 -4.06
C GLU A 217 5.28 20.61 -3.23
N ASN A 218 4.05 20.20 -3.56
CA ASN A 218 2.86 20.52 -2.79
C ASN A 218 1.96 19.29 -2.61
N VAL A 219 1.89 18.77 -1.38
CA VAL A 219 1.10 17.58 -1.02
C VAL A 219 -0.41 17.76 -1.25
N GLU A 220 -0.93 18.99 -1.19
CA GLU A 220 -2.35 19.26 -1.42
C GLU A 220 -2.77 18.86 -2.84
N MET A 221 -1.83 18.87 -3.79
CA MET A 221 -2.05 18.44 -5.18
C MET A 221 -2.34 16.95 -5.31
N LEU A 222 -2.08 16.13 -4.28
CA LEU A 222 -2.51 14.73 -4.26
C LEU A 222 -4.03 14.57 -4.37
N SER A 223 -4.81 15.58 -3.93
CA SER A 223 -6.26 15.59 -4.12
C SER A 223 -6.69 15.65 -5.59
N ASN A 224 -5.83 16.17 -6.48
CA ASN A 224 -6.01 16.24 -7.93
C ASN A 224 -5.43 15.02 -8.66
N CYS A 225 -4.98 14.01 -7.93
CA CYS A 225 -4.42 12.78 -8.48
C CYS A 225 -5.35 11.58 -8.28
N HIS A 226 -5.31 10.65 -9.21
CA HIS A 226 -5.66 9.26 -8.96
C HIS A 226 -4.55 8.62 -8.11
N LEU A 227 -4.90 8.16 -6.92
CA LEU A 227 -3.99 7.37 -6.10
C LEU A 227 -4.07 5.90 -6.54
N VAL A 228 -2.90 5.29 -6.74
CA VAL A 228 -2.78 3.97 -7.38
C VAL A 228 -2.07 2.98 -6.45
N GLU A 229 -2.62 1.78 -6.37
CA GLU A 229 -1.99 0.63 -5.74
C GLU A 229 -1.61 -0.40 -6.82
N VAL A 230 -0.44 -1.02 -6.69
CA VAL A 230 0.09 -1.99 -7.65
C VAL A 230 0.05 -3.39 -7.03
N LYS A 231 -0.49 -4.36 -7.77
CA LYS A 231 -0.62 -5.74 -7.30
C LYS A 231 -0.18 -6.74 -8.35
N THR A 232 0.37 -7.86 -7.88
CA THR A 232 0.56 -9.05 -8.73
C THR A 232 -0.33 -10.20 -8.26
N CYS A 233 -0.82 -11.00 -9.21
CA CYS A 233 -1.58 -12.22 -8.92
C CYS A 233 -1.36 -13.30 -9.98
N ALA A 234 -1.79 -14.52 -9.67
CA ALA A 234 -1.62 -15.65 -10.59
C ALA A 234 -2.56 -15.47 -11.78
N LYS A 235 -2.13 -15.81 -12.99
CA LYS A 235 -2.99 -15.77 -14.19
C LYS A 235 -4.32 -16.49 -14.01
N SER A 236 -4.35 -17.59 -13.24
CA SER A 236 -5.58 -18.33 -12.94
C SER A 236 -6.68 -17.48 -12.28
N MET A 237 -6.34 -16.33 -11.68
CA MET A 237 -7.31 -15.38 -11.12
C MET A 237 -8.17 -14.69 -12.17
N GLN A 238 -7.71 -14.65 -13.44
CA GLN A 238 -8.49 -14.14 -14.56
C GLN A 238 -9.65 -15.08 -14.91
N ASN A 239 -9.53 -16.37 -14.62
CA ASN A 239 -10.53 -17.37 -14.98
C ASN A 239 -11.68 -17.37 -13.97
N LYS A 240 -12.90 -17.03 -14.42
CA LYS A 240 -14.12 -17.01 -13.59
C LYS A 240 -14.46 -18.34 -12.90
N LEU A 241 -13.93 -19.46 -13.42
CA LEU A 241 -14.17 -20.82 -12.92
C LEU A 241 -13.10 -21.30 -11.90
N GLY A 242 -11.89 -20.72 -11.93
CA GLY A 242 -10.77 -21.14 -11.10
C GLY A 242 -10.73 -20.40 -9.77
N HIS A 243 -11.30 -20.99 -8.71
CA HIS A 243 -11.18 -20.55 -7.31
C HIS A 243 -11.98 -19.30 -6.89
N ARG A 244 -13.32 -19.35 -7.01
CA ARG A 244 -14.25 -18.32 -6.50
C ARG A 244 -13.94 -17.86 -5.06
N GLY A 245 -13.59 -18.77 -4.15
CA GLY A 245 -13.27 -18.43 -2.75
C GLY A 245 -11.98 -17.64 -2.56
N PHE A 246 -10.88 -18.06 -3.21
CA PHE A 246 -9.61 -17.33 -3.16
C PHE A 246 -9.71 -15.97 -3.84
N ARG A 247 -10.50 -15.89 -4.92
CA ARG A 247 -10.81 -14.66 -5.65
C ARG A 247 -11.52 -13.65 -4.74
N ARG A 248 -12.56 -14.09 -4.01
CA ARG A 248 -13.36 -13.26 -3.09
C ARG A 248 -12.56 -12.76 -1.89
N ASP A 249 -11.75 -13.62 -1.27
CA ASP A 249 -10.96 -13.21 -0.10
C ASP A 249 -9.87 -12.20 -0.47
N LYS A 250 -9.23 -12.39 -1.63
CA LYS A 250 -8.16 -11.50 -2.10
C LYS A 250 -8.71 -10.17 -2.58
N SER A 251 -9.77 -10.17 -3.40
CA SER A 251 -10.40 -8.94 -3.88
C SER A 251 -10.99 -8.11 -2.74
N ARG A 252 -11.60 -8.75 -1.73
CA ARG A 252 -12.11 -8.06 -0.54
C ARG A 252 -10.98 -7.39 0.24
N LYS A 253 -9.85 -8.09 0.42
CA LYS A 253 -8.67 -7.50 1.07
C LYS A 253 -8.14 -6.31 0.26
N TRP A 254 -8.05 -6.42 -1.06
CA TRP A 254 -7.63 -5.32 -1.94
C TRP A 254 -8.60 -4.13 -1.89
N TRP A 255 -9.90 -4.40 -1.93
CA TRP A 255 -10.93 -3.37 -1.84
C TRP A 255 -10.85 -2.61 -0.52
N VAL A 256 -10.79 -3.32 0.63
CA VAL A 256 -10.64 -2.66 1.95
C VAL A 256 -9.34 -1.87 2.02
N GLN A 257 -8.25 -2.43 1.48
CA GLN A 257 -6.96 -1.76 1.42
C GLN A 257 -7.01 -0.46 0.61
N ALA A 258 -7.66 -0.49 -0.56
CA ALA A 258 -7.78 0.65 -1.46
C ALA A 258 -8.69 1.73 -0.88
N VAL A 259 -9.88 1.35 -0.41
CA VAL A 259 -10.83 2.24 0.25
C VAL A 259 -10.18 3.00 1.41
N LEU A 260 -9.54 2.27 2.32
CA LEU A 260 -8.84 2.88 3.45
C LEU A 260 -7.59 3.66 3.02
N GLY A 261 -7.11 3.54 1.79
CA GLY A 261 -5.97 4.32 1.29
C GLY A 261 -6.38 5.52 0.44
N GLY A 262 -7.69 5.75 0.22
CA GLY A 262 -8.15 6.71 -0.79
C GLY A 262 -7.73 6.35 -2.22
N ILE A 263 -7.40 5.08 -2.47
CA ILE A 263 -6.92 4.58 -3.76
C ILE A 263 -8.09 4.47 -4.73
N SER A 264 -7.98 5.11 -5.90
CA SER A 264 -9.02 5.05 -6.93
C SER A 264 -8.80 3.90 -7.91
N ASN A 265 -7.55 3.46 -8.09
CA ASN A 265 -7.19 2.48 -9.12
C ASN A 265 -6.22 1.43 -8.59
N ILE A 266 -6.41 0.18 -9.02
CA ILE A 266 -5.47 -0.91 -8.76
C ILE A 266 -4.91 -1.42 -10.08
N ILE A 267 -3.60 -1.32 -10.28
CA ILE A 267 -2.94 -1.93 -11.44
C ILE A 267 -2.55 -3.36 -11.10
N ILE A 268 -3.06 -4.32 -11.88
CA ILE A 268 -2.90 -5.75 -11.63
C ILE A 268 -2.02 -6.39 -12.69
N GLY A 269 -0.87 -6.92 -12.28
CA GLY A 269 -0.02 -7.79 -13.09
C GLY A 269 -0.38 -9.27 -12.95
N TYR A 270 -0.80 -9.89 -14.04
CA TYR A 270 -1.12 -11.31 -14.10
C TYR A 270 0.13 -12.13 -14.45
N ARG A 271 0.77 -12.66 -13.40
CA ARG A 271 2.00 -13.45 -13.51
C ARG A 271 1.72 -14.95 -13.54
N ASP A 272 2.53 -15.64 -14.31
CA ASP A 272 2.70 -17.08 -14.22
C ASP A 272 3.56 -17.43 -12.98
N ASN A 273 3.08 -18.32 -12.12
CA ASN A 273 3.74 -18.63 -10.85
C ASN A 273 5.01 -19.47 -10.99
N ASP A 274 5.19 -20.16 -12.11
CA ASP A 274 6.32 -21.06 -12.30
C ASP A 274 7.49 -20.26 -12.90
N SER A 275 7.19 -19.51 -13.96
CA SER A 275 8.16 -18.67 -14.67
C SER A 275 8.39 -17.31 -14.02
N GLY A 276 7.40 -16.73 -13.32
CA GLY A 276 7.47 -15.35 -12.83
C GLY A 276 7.26 -14.29 -13.92
N LEU A 277 6.76 -14.69 -15.10
CA LEU A 277 6.46 -13.78 -16.21
C LEU A 277 5.06 -13.18 -16.07
N VAL A 278 4.97 -11.84 -16.08
CA VAL A 278 3.71 -11.11 -16.30
C VAL A 278 3.49 -10.98 -17.79
N THR A 279 2.35 -11.48 -18.27
CA THR A 279 1.98 -11.38 -19.70
C THR A 279 0.84 -10.42 -19.97
N GLN A 280 0.15 -9.98 -18.92
CA GLN A 280 -0.95 -9.04 -19.04
C GLN A 280 -1.00 -8.16 -17.80
N ILE A 281 -1.31 -6.88 -18.02
CA ILE A 281 -1.62 -5.92 -16.98
C ILE A 281 -3.01 -5.33 -17.21
N GLU A 282 -3.69 -4.95 -16.14
CA GLU A 282 -5.03 -4.37 -16.16
C GLU A 282 -5.08 -3.23 -15.14
N ASN A 283 -5.59 -2.07 -15.55
CA ASN A 283 -6.01 -1.01 -14.65
C ASN A 283 -7.42 -1.34 -14.17
N MET A 284 -7.61 -1.45 -12.86
CA MET A 284 -8.89 -1.79 -12.26
C MET A 284 -9.36 -0.60 -11.41
N PRO A 285 -10.28 0.24 -11.93
CA PRO A 285 -10.99 1.22 -11.12
C PRO A 285 -11.66 0.56 -9.92
N LEU A 286 -11.65 1.23 -8.76
CA LEU A 286 -12.11 0.63 -7.51
C LEU A 286 -13.61 0.27 -7.52
N ASN A 287 -14.43 1.07 -8.22
CA ASN A 287 -15.86 0.79 -8.45
C ASN A 287 -16.04 -0.52 -9.24
N GLU A 288 -15.22 -0.75 -10.27
CA GLU A 288 -15.27 -1.98 -11.07
C GLU A 288 -14.73 -3.21 -10.34
N LEU A 289 -13.78 -3.04 -9.42
CA LEU A 289 -13.28 -4.13 -8.58
C LEU A 289 -14.43 -4.75 -7.78
N TYR A 290 -15.32 -3.92 -7.23
CA TYR A 290 -16.48 -4.40 -6.49
C TYR A 290 -17.48 -5.14 -7.39
N GLU A 291 -17.74 -4.65 -8.60
CA GLU A 291 -18.64 -5.33 -9.55
C GLU A 291 -18.08 -6.68 -10.02
N LYS A 292 -16.78 -6.71 -10.36
CA LYS A 292 -16.09 -7.87 -10.92
C LYS A 292 -15.87 -8.99 -9.90
N TYR A 293 -15.84 -8.67 -8.61
CA TYR A 293 -15.45 -9.61 -7.55
C TYR A 293 -16.30 -9.60 -6.27
N GLY A 294 -17.14 -8.59 -6.05
CA GLY A 294 -17.97 -8.40 -4.86
C GLY A 294 -19.40 -8.93 -4.98
N SER A 295 -19.85 -9.24 -6.20
CA SER A 295 -21.18 -9.80 -6.50
C SER A 295 -21.26 -11.32 -6.33
N VAL A 296 -21.03 -11.86 -5.11
CA VAL A 296 -21.59 -13.15 -4.62
C VAL A 296 -21.62 -13.21 -3.10
#